data_AF-A0A086QDG6-F1
#
_entry.id   AF-A0A086QDG6-F1
#
_cell.length_a   1.000
_cell.length_b   1.000
_cell.length_c   1.000
_cell.angle_alpha   90.00
_cell.angle_beta   90.00
_cell.angle_gamma   90.00
#
_symmetry.space_group_name_H-M   'P 1'
#
loop_
_entity.id
_entity.type
_entity.pdbx_description
1 polymer ?
#
loop_
_entity_poly.entity_id
_entity_poly.type
_entity_poly.pdbx_seq_one_letter_code
_entity_poly.pdbx_strand_id
1 'polypeptide(L)'
;MEKYRVFGDESTGVHPFVPVAYMKAQLSPPPASVVSRLLSAGASVCSLAFSSLLVTLRLLLLLVAALWAILLQQLLLVFSLFPSLHWRLSLSLLAPPARLALFALGVWWLDEQPADFRRLKIRAPPPNAPAPWCAFLSLSAPPRSSASAARTSSCRVCLSSFASLVEPLYLSYRLSPQFVLLHEEGGFSFCSLWAVLKFSMQFRLAPGKGAFRSLSALMLAHEKNSSPRIPLVIFPEGQKSNGTCILQWTAAEGGAGREDREKVDAGFDTAALHALDGRIAEVGCLYTSLLASGKAGSPSRAVPYGLPHTVRRR
;
A
#
# COMPACT_ATOMS: atom_id res chain seq x y z
N MET A 1 -19.12 -7.65 29.20
CA MET A 1 -17.90 -8.20 28.55
C MET A 1 -18.03 -9.70 28.20
N GLU A 2 -19.22 -10.29 28.17
CA GLU A 2 -19.41 -11.75 27.98
C GLU A 2 -19.21 -12.23 26.52
N LYS A 3 -19.34 -11.35 25.53
CA LYS A 3 -19.24 -11.70 24.10
C LYS A 3 -17.86 -12.26 23.68
N TYR A 4 -16.80 -11.99 24.45
CA TYR A 4 -15.46 -12.50 24.17
C TYR A 4 -15.09 -13.75 24.97
N ARG A 5 -15.96 -14.18 25.89
CA ARG A 5 -15.75 -15.39 26.71
C ARG A 5 -15.77 -16.67 25.87
N VAL A 6 -16.54 -16.66 24.78
CA VAL A 6 -16.69 -17.77 23.82
C VAL A 6 -15.39 -18.11 23.06
N PHE A 7 -14.43 -17.18 23.00
CA PHE A 7 -13.14 -17.42 22.34
C PHE A 7 -12.02 -17.81 23.32
N GLY A 8 -12.29 -17.87 24.62
CA GLY A 8 -11.33 -18.40 25.60
C GLY A 8 -11.25 -19.92 25.47
N ASP A 9 -10.04 -20.44 25.35
CA ASP A 9 -9.83 -21.88 25.41
C ASP A 9 -9.99 -22.35 26.87
N GLU A 10 -11.07 -23.07 27.17
CA GLU A 10 -11.39 -23.54 28.53
C GLU A 10 -10.34 -24.50 29.11
N SER A 11 -9.56 -25.16 28.25
CA SER A 11 -8.52 -26.10 28.68
C SER A 11 -7.22 -25.41 29.12
N THR A 12 -6.94 -24.21 28.59
CA THR A 12 -5.69 -23.46 28.87
C THR A 12 -5.92 -22.16 29.62
N GLY A 13 -7.16 -21.67 29.70
CA GLY A 13 -7.51 -20.39 30.32
C GLY A 13 -7.00 -19.16 29.55
N VAL A 14 -6.50 -19.34 28.32
CA VAL A 14 -5.91 -18.27 27.51
C VAL A 14 -6.99 -17.55 26.69
N HIS A 15 -7.05 -16.23 26.82
CA HIS A 15 -7.92 -15.39 26.01
C HIS A 15 -7.17 -14.87 24.77
N PRO A 16 -7.65 -15.12 23.53
CA PRO A 16 -6.90 -14.84 22.30
C PRO A 16 -6.67 -13.36 22.00
N PHE A 17 -7.35 -12.47 22.73
CA PHE A 17 -7.25 -11.02 22.55
C PHE A 17 -6.49 -10.30 23.67
N VAL A 18 -6.01 -11.05 24.67
CA VAL A 18 -5.13 -10.49 25.70
C VAL A 18 -3.70 -10.85 25.33
N PRO A 19 -2.80 -9.87 25.11
CA PRO A 19 -1.42 -10.19 24.78
C PRO A 19 -0.81 -11.04 25.89
N VAL A 20 -0.15 -12.14 25.54
CA VAL A 20 0.41 -13.13 26.49
C VAL A 20 1.31 -12.46 27.54
N ALA A 21 1.97 -11.35 27.20
CA ALA A 21 2.75 -10.54 28.13
C ALA A 21 1.92 -9.99 29.31
N TYR A 22 0.69 -9.53 29.07
CA TYR A 22 -0.21 -9.02 30.10
C TYR A 22 -0.77 -10.15 30.99
N MET A 23 -1.09 -11.32 30.40
CA MET A 23 -1.50 -12.48 31.21
C MET A 23 -0.34 -12.98 32.09
N LYS A 24 0.88 -13.06 31.55
CA LYS A 24 2.06 -13.47 32.33
C LYS A 24 2.38 -12.49 33.46
N ALA A 25 2.22 -11.18 33.24
CA ALA A 25 2.43 -10.17 34.27
C ALA A 25 1.40 -10.22 35.42
N GLN A 26 0.15 -10.65 35.12
CA GLN A 26 -0.89 -10.84 36.13
C GLN A 26 -0.75 -12.16 36.90
N LEU A 27 -0.14 -13.18 36.28
CA LEU A 27 0.05 -14.51 36.87
C LEU A 27 1.40 -14.70 37.57
N SER A 28 2.39 -13.82 37.31
CA SER A 28 3.66 -13.86 38.01
C SER A 28 3.50 -13.30 39.43
N PRO A 29 3.75 -14.08 40.50
CA PRO A 29 3.70 -13.56 41.85
C PRO A 29 4.71 -12.41 42.00
N PRO A 30 4.37 -11.32 42.70
CA PRO A 30 5.30 -10.23 42.93
C PRO A 30 6.55 -10.77 43.65
N PRO A 31 7.76 -10.28 43.30
CA PRO A 31 8.99 -10.78 43.88
C PRO A 31 8.96 -10.68 45.42
N ALA A 32 8.98 -11.83 46.09
CA ALA A 32 8.80 -11.91 47.54
C ALA A 32 9.90 -11.17 48.31
N SER A 33 11.13 -11.14 47.77
CA SER A 33 12.27 -10.47 48.41
C SER A 33 12.40 -9.00 47.99
N VAL A 34 12.79 -8.14 48.94
CA VAL A 34 13.08 -6.71 48.71
C VAL A 34 14.21 -6.54 47.70
N VAL A 35 15.21 -7.43 47.72
CA VAL A 35 16.34 -7.44 46.77
C VAL A 35 15.87 -7.68 45.34
N SER A 36 14.99 -8.67 45.11
CA SER A 36 14.42 -8.91 43.78
C SER A 36 13.56 -7.74 43.28
N ARG A 37 12.88 -7.03 44.18
CA ARG A 37 12.13 -5.80 43.83
C ARG A 37 13.08 -4.68 43.40
N LEU A 38 14.15 -4.41 44.16
CA LEU A 38 15.17 -3.41 43.81
C LEU A 38 15.86 -3.72 42.48
N LEU A 39 16.24 -4.98 42.23
CA LEU A 39 16.84 -5.41 40.97
C LEU A 39 15.88 -5.26 39.79
N SER A 40 14.61 -5.65 39.95
CA SER A 40 13.59 -5.50 38.91
C SER A 40 13.28 -4.03 38.61
N ALA A 41 13.26 -3.18 39.64
CA ALA A 41 13.11 -1.73 39.49
C ALA A 41 14.31 -1.14 38.75
N GLY A 42 15.54 -1.49 39.14
CA GLY A 42 16.77 -1.07 38.45
C GLY A 42 16.79 -1.49 36.98
N ALA A 43 16.45 -2.75 36.69
CA ALA A 43 16.33 -3.25 35.33
C ALA A 43 15.26 -2.50 34.51
N SER A 44 14.13 -2.16 35.12
CA SER A 44 13.06 -1.39 34.45
C SER A 44 13.50 0.04 34.11
N VAL A 45 14.26 0.70 35.01
CA VAL A 45 14.81 2.05 34.78
C VAL A 45 15.88 2.01 33.69
N CYS A 46 16.79 1.02 33.72
CA CYS A 46 17.77 0.82 32.66
C CYS A 46 17.10 0.55 31.31
N SER A 47 16.06 -0.31 31.29
CA SER A 47 15.30 -0.60 30.07
C SER A 47 14.61 0.64 29.52
N LEU A 48 14.03 1.48 30.39
CA LEU A 48 13.39 2.73 29.99
C LEU A 48 14.41 3.71 29.40
N ALA A 49 15.56 3.88 30.04
CA ALA A 49 16.63 4.76 29.57
C ALA A 49 17.22 4.28 28.24
N PHE A 50 17.42 2.97 28.07
CA PHE A 50 17.90 2.42 26.81
C PHE A 50 16.85 2.56 25.70
N SER A 51 15.57 2.33 26.02
CA SER A 51 14.47 2.50 25.05
C SER A 51 14.33 3.95 24.62
N SER A 52 14.43 4.92 25.54
CA SER A 52 14.36 6.35 25.19
C SER A 52 15.55 6.78 24.33
N LEU A 53 16.76 6.26 24.61
CA LEU A 53 17.94 6.47 23.77
C LEU A 53 17.73 5.91 22.36
N LEU A 54 17.18 4.70 22.23
CA LEU A 54 16.89 4.11 20.92
C LEU A 54 15.82 4.89 20.14
N VAL A 55 14.78 5.37 20.83
CA VAL A 55 13.72 6.17 20.20
C VAL A 55 14.28 7.50 19.71
N THR A 56 15.08 8.20 20.53
CA THR A 56 15.71 9.46 20.14
C THR A 56 16.66 9.27 18.95
N LEU A 57 17.47 8.20 18.95
CA LEU A 57 18.33 7.87 17.81
C LEU A 57 17.52 7.59 16.52
N ARG A 58 16.41 6.84 16.61
CA ARG A 58 15.53 6.58 15.45
C ARG A 58 14.87 7.85 14.92
N LEU A 59 14.41 8.74 15.80
CA LEU A 59 13.85 10.03 15.41
C LEU A 59 14.89 10.91 14.73
N LEU A 60 16.12 10.93 15.23
CA LEU A 60 17.23 11.65 14.61
C LEU A 60 17.54 11.09 13.22
N LEU A 61 17.59 9.77 13.06
CA LEU A 61 17.79 9.12 11.76
C LEU A 61 16.68 9.46 10.77
N LEU A 62 15.40 9.48 11.22
CA LEU A 62 14.27 9.89 10.39
C LEU A 62 14.38 11.37 9.98
N LEU A 63 14.81 12.24 10.88
CA LEU A 63 15.02 13.66 10.58
C LEU A 63 16.13 13.84 9.53
N VAL A 64 17.26 13.15 9.70
CA VAL A 64 18.37 13.18 8.73
C VAL A 64 17.92 12.66 7.36
N ALA A 65 17.20 11.53 7.33
CA ALA A 65 16.64 10.97 6.11
C ALA A 65 15.69 11.96 5.41
N ALA A 66 14.82 12.63 6.17
CA ALA A 66 13.88 13.60 5.63
C ALA A 66 14.57 14.84 5.06
N LEU A 67 15.52 15.42 5.80
CA LEU A 67 16.31 16.57 5.33
C LEU A 67 17.12 16.23 4.07
N TRP A 68 17.71 15.04 4.03
CA TRP A 68 18.43 14.56 2.86
C TRP A 68 17.50 14.39 1.65
N ALA A 69 16.33 13.78 1.84
CA ALA A 69 15.33 13.66 0.78
C ALA A 69 14.87 15.03 0.26
N ILE A 70 14.62 16.01 1.15
CA ILE A 70 14.23 17.37 0.77
C ILE A 70 15.33 18.03 -0.07
N LEU A 71 16.60 17.97 0.39
CA LEU A 71 17.74 18.53 -0.34
C LEU A 71 17.84 17.95 -1.76
N LEU A 72 17.77 16.62 -1.88
CA LEU A 72 17.82 15.94 -3.17
C LEU A 72 16.62 16.28 -4.05
N GLN A 73 15.43 16.43 -3.47
CA GLN A 73 14.25 16.85 -4.22
C GLN A 73 14.44 18.26 -4.79
N GLN A 74 15.04 19.20 -4.03
CA GLN A 74 15.37 20.53 -4.55
C GLN A 74 16.37 20.47 -5.70
N LEU A 75 17.40 19.63 -5.60
CA LEU A 75 18.36 19.40 -6.69
C LEU A 75 17.69 18.82 -7.94
N LEU A 76 16.76 17.88 -7.75
CA LEU A 76 16.03 17.21 -8.83
C LEU A 76 15.07 18.14 -9.58
N LEU A 77 14.55 19.20 -8.94
CA LEU A 77 13.69 20.19 -9.60
C LEU A 77 14.36 20.85 -10.81
N VAL A 78 15.68 20.99 -10.81
CA VAL A 78 16.46 21.52 -11.95
C VAL A 78 16.27 20.64 -13.21
N PHE A 79 16.09 19.34 -13.01
CA PHE A 79 15.91 18.37 -14.10
C PHE A 79 14.44 18.16 -14.47
N SER A 80 13.49 18.91 -13.88
CA SER A 80 12.05 18.77 -14.13
C SER A 80 11.67 18.96 -15.61
N LEU A 81 12.44 19.74 -16.36
CA LEU A 81 12.27 19.95 -17.81
C LEU A 81 12.42 18.65 -18.62
N PHE A 82 13.16 17.67 -18.09
CA PHE A 82 13.44 16.40 -18.76
C PHE A 82 12.87 15.24 -17.92
N PRO A 83 11.57 14.91 -18.04
CA PRO A 83 10.89 14.00 -17.10
C PRO A 83 11.49 12.59 -17.06
N SER A 84 12.04 12.11 -18.18
CA SER A 84 12.72 10.80 -18.24
C SER A 84 14.09 10.78 -17.55
N LEU A 85 14.80 11.91 -17.53
CA LEU A 85 16.07 12.05 -16.82
C LEU A 85 15.78 12.26 -15.34
N HIS A 86 14.85 13.17 -15.03
CA HIS A 86 14.36 13.40 -13.67
C HIS A 86 13.96 12.08 -13.01
N TRP A 87 13.11 11.26 -13.64
CA TRP A 87 12.69 9.99 -13.05
C TRP A 87 13.87 9.02 -12.79
N ARG A 88 14.81 8.89 -13.73
CA ARG A 88 15.98 8.03 -13.56
C ARG A 88 16.89 8.51 -12.42
N LEU A 89 17.11 9.82 -12.34
CA LEU A 89 17.87 10.42 -11.26
C LEU A 89 17.13 10.26 -9.93
N SER A 90 15.84 10.54 -9.87
CA SER A 90 15.00 10.34 -8.68
C SER A 90 15.04 8.90 -8.18
N LEU A 91 14.97 7.92 -9.08
CA LEU A 91 15.07 6.50 -8.73
C LEU A 91 16.40 6.17 -8.03
N SER A 92 17.52 6.75 -8.50
CA SER A 92 18.84 6.50 -7.94
C SER A 92 19.14 7.33 -6.68
N LEU A 93 18.79 8.61 -6.69
CA LEU A 93 19.16 9.58 -5.65
C LEU A 93 18.21 9.55 -4.47
N LEU A 94 16.90 9.35 -4.67
CA LEU A 94 15.93 9.29 -3.55
C LEU A 94 15.89 7.91 -2.87
N ALA A 95 16.52 6.89 -3.45
CA ALA A 95 16.54 5.56 -2.85
C ALA A 95 17.31 5.49 -1.51
N PRO A 96 18.52 6.05 -1.36
CA PRO A 96 19.25 6.09 -0.09
C PRO A 96 18.48 6.70 1.10
N PRO A 97 17.89 7.92 1.02
CA PRO A 97 17.16 8.47 2.16
C PRO A 97 15.90 7.67 2.49
N ALA A 98 15.21 7.10 1.48
CA ALA A 98 14.07 6.22 1.74
C ALA A 98 14.48 4.91 2.43
N ARG A 99 15.62 4.32 2.06
CA ARG A 99 16.20 3.16 2.78
C ARG A 99 16.62 3.49 4.20
N LEU A 100 17.20 4.67 4.42
CA LEU A 100 17.56 5.14 5.76
C LEU A 100 16.31 5.33 6.63
N ALA A 101 15.22 5.86 6.07
CA ALA A 101 13.94 5.97 6.75
C ALA A 101 13.35 4.59 7.10
N LEU A 102 13.40 3.63 6.18
CA LEU A 102 12.98 2.25 6.43
C LEU A 102 13.81 1.60 7.54
N PHE A 103 15.13 1.77 7.51
CA PHE A 103 16.03 1.30 8.56
C PHE A 103 15.67 1.90 9.93
N ALA A 104 15.39 3.21 9.99
CA ALA A 104 14.99 3.87 11.23
C ALA A 104 13.66 3.37 11.78
N LEU A 105 12.76 2.89 10.91
CA LEU A 105 11.50 2.23 11.29
C LEU A 105 11.69 0.77 11.72
N GLY A 106 12.92 0.27 11.69
CA GLY A 106 13.23 -1.11 11.99
C GLY A 106 12.94 -2.09 10.85
N VAL A 107 12.93 -1.60 9.61
CA VAL A 107 12.82 -2.42 8.41
C VAL A 107 14.18 -2.44 7.72
N TRP A 108 15.00 -3.44 8.07
CA TRP A 108 16.37 -3.58 7.55
C TRP A 108 16.40 -4.26 6.18
N TRP A 109 15.53 -5.24 5.98
CA TRP A 109 15.48 -6.03 4.78
C TRP A 109 14.03 -6.34 4.43
N LEU A 110 13.65 -6.11 3.18
CA LEU A 110 12.36 -6.51 2.65
C LEU A 110 12.56 -7.68 1.71
N ASP A 111 12.23 -8.87 2.20
CA ASP A 111 12.21 -10.06 1.36
C ASP A 111 10.99 -9.99 0.43
N GLU A 112 11.27 -10.00 -0.87
CA GLU A 112 10.25 -10.11 -1.89
C GLU A 112 9.77 -11.56 -1.93
N GLN A 113 8.56 -11.80 -1.44
CA GLN A 113 7.95 -13.12 -1.40
C GLN A 113 6.63 -13.10 -2.17
N PRO A 114 6.25 -14.20 -2.82
CA PRO A 114 4.90 -14.32 -3.38
C PRO A 114 3.88 -14.15 -2.26
N ALA A 115 2.73 -13.56 -2.57
CA ALA A 115 1.70 -13.40 -1.55
C ALA A 115 1.20 -14.74 -1.04
N ASP A 116 1.04 -14.82 0.28
CA ASP A 116 0.41 -15.98 0.91
C ASP A 116 -1.09 -15.96 0.61
N PHE A 117 -1.46 -16.68 -0.43
CA PHE A 117 -2.80 -16.65 -0.97
C PHE A 117 -3.87 -17.13 0.02
N ARG A 118 -3.49 -18.02 0.95
CA ARG A 118 -4.38 -18.52 2.00
C ARG A 118 -4.62 -17.47 3.06
N ARG A 119 -3.55 -16.85 3.56
CA ARG A 119 -3.64 -15.81 4.59
C ARG A 119 -4.46 -14.62 4.09
N LEU A 120 -4.19 -14.19 2.87
CA LEU A 120 -4.75 -12.96 2.31
C LEU A 120 -6.07 -13.16 1.57
N LYS A 121 -6.56 -14.41 1.51
CA LYS A 121 -7.77 -14.81 0.79
C LYS A 121 -7.77 -14.37 -0.68
N ILE A 122 -6.60 -14.44 -1.30
CA ILE A 122 -6.38 -14.13 -2.72
C ILE A 122 -6.19 -15.41 -3.53
N ARG A 123 -6.22 -15.32 -4.85
CA ARG A 123 -5.99 -16.48 -5.72
C ARG A 123 -4.52 -16.90 -5.67
N ALA A 124 -4.28 -18.21 -5.69
CA ALA A 124 -2.92 -18.76 -5.74
C ALA A 124 -2.23 -18.42 -7.07
N PRO A 125 -0.93 -18.05 -7.04
CA PRO A 125 -0.19 -17.83 -8.27
C PRO A 125 0.06 -19.15 -9.03
N PRO A 126 0.18 -19.11 -10.37
CA PRO A 126 0.54 -20.28 -11.16
C PRO A 126 1.95 -20.75 -10.78
N PRO A 127 2.21 -22.06 -10.89
CA PRO A 127 3.56 -22.57 -10.71
C PRO A 127 4.50 -21.89 -11.72
N ASN A 128 5.60 -21.30 -11.24
CA ASN A 128 6.63 -20.57 -12.00
C ASN A 128 6.31 -19.12 -12.41
N ALA A 129 5.44 -18.41 -11.70
CA ALA A 129 5.31 -16.96 -11.89
C ALA A 129 6.66 -16.23 -11.65
N PRO A 130 7.10 -15.33 -12.55
CA PRO A 130 8.31 -14.54 -12.32
C PRO A 130 8.16 -13.61 -11.11
N ALA A 131 9.29 -13.17 -10.56
CA ALA A 131 9.28 -12.20 -9.46
C ALA A 131 8.48 -10.93 -9.87
N PRO A 132 7.63 -10.40 -8.97
CA PRO A 132 6.62 -9.41 -9.33
C PRO A 132 7.22 -8.10 -9.87
N TRP A 133 8.39 -7.70 -9.38
CA TRP A 133 9.06 -6.48 -9.84
C TRP A 133 9.77 -6.64 -11.18
N CYS A 134 10.38 -7.81 -11.41
CA CYS A 134 10.92 -8.14 -12.74
C CYS A 134 9.80 -8.13 -13.78
N ALA A 135 8.64 -8.73 -13.45
CA ALA A 135 7.46 -8.68 -14.29
C ALA A 135 7.00 -7.23 -14.53
N PHE A 136 6.83 -6.42 -13.48
CA PHE A 136 6.36 -5.03 -13.59
C PHE A 136 7.27 -4.13 -14.43
N LEU A 137 8.59 -4.22 -14.21
CA LEU A 137 9.55 -3.41 -14.96
C LEU A 137 9.69 -3.89 -16.42
N SER A 138 9.46 -5.19 -16.66
CA SER A 138 9.46 -5.80 -17.99
C SER A 138 8.16 -5.57 -18.78
N LEU A 139 7.13 -4.97 -18.18
CA LEU A 139 5.86 -4.67 -18.86
C LEU A 139 6.13 -3.84 -20.13
N SER A 140 5.78 -4.43 -21.27
CA SER A 140 6.06 -3.89 -22.59
C SER A 140 5.26 -2.60 -22.86
N ALA A 141 5.85 -1.69 -23.61
CA ALA A 141 5.12 -0.58 -24.21
C ALA A 141 4.12 -1.12 -25.26
N PRO A 142 2.93 -0.48 -25.43
CA PRO A 142 1.90 -0.97 -26.36
C PRO A 142 2.37 -1.00 -27.82
N PRO A 143 1.80 -1.92 -28.64
CA PRO A 143 1.80 -1.75 -30.08
C PRO A 143 0.99 -0.49 -30.44
N ARG A 144 1.54 0.34 -31.33
CA ARG A 144 0.90 1.57 -31.83
C ARG A 144 -0.33 1.22 -32.68
N SER A 145 -1.54 1.22 -32.12
CA SER A 145 -2.78 1.15 -32.91
C SER A 145 -3.89 2.09 -32.42
N SER A 146 -4.41 2.89 -33.36
CA SER A 146 -5.62 3.75 -33.41
C SER A 146 -5.96 4.72 -32.25
N ALA A 147 -5.50 5.95 -32.45
CA ALA A 147 -6.11 7.28 -32.27
C ALA A 147 -6.80 7.75 -30.95
N SER A 148 -7.47 6.92 -30.15
CA SER A 148 -8.17 7.38 -28.93
C SER A 148 -7.89 6.50 -27.70
N ALA A 149 -8.09 5.18 -27.82
CA ALA A 149 -7.64 4.20 -26.82
C ALA A 149 -6.10 4.06 -26.77
N ALA A 150 -5.40 4.58 -27.79
CA ALA A 150 -3.95 4.59 -27.87
C ALA A 150 -3.26 5.57 -26.90
N ARG A 151 -3.95 6.60 -26.40
CA ARG A 151 -3.33 7.63 -25.53
C ARG A 151 -3.25 7.17 -24.07
N THR A 152 -4.36 6.67 -23.52
CA THR A 152 -4.37 6.02 -22.20
C THR A 152 -3.44 4.79 -22.11
N SER A 153 -3.01 4.24 -23.25
CA SER A 153 -2.20 3.01 -23.31
C SER A 153 -0.74 3.19 -22.85
N SER A 154 -0.20 4.39 -22.70
CA SER A 154 1.25 4.54 -22.41
C SER A 154 1.61 4.38 -20.92
N CYS A 155 0.64 4.38 -20.01
CA CYS A 155 0.88 4.45 -18.57
C CYS A 155 1.04 3.07 -17.90
N ARG A 156 1.96 2.97 -16.93
CA ARG A 156 2.12 1.81 -16.04
C ARG A 156 1.45 2.08 -14.70
N VAL A 157 0.53 1.22 -14.30
CA VAL A 157 -0.22 1.38 -13.05
C VAL A 157 0.13 0.26 -12.08
N CYS A 158 0.42 0.65 -10.85
CA CYS A 158 0.73 -0.24 -9.74
C CYS A 158 -0.39 -0.08 -8.69
N LEU A 159 -1.23 -1.09 -8.56
CA LEU A 159 -2.24 -1.16 -7.53
C LEU A 159 -1.62 -1.84 -6.33
N SER A 160 -1.53 -1.16 -5.19
CA SER A 160 -0.90 -1.72 -3.98
C SER A 160 -1.86 -1.72 -2.80
N SER A 161 -1.75 -2.77 -1.97
CA SER A 161 -2.30 -2.71 -0.63
C SER A 161 -1.68 -1.58 0.16
N PHE A 162 -2.45 -1.10 1.13
CA PHE A 162 -2.00 -0.07 2.06
C PHE A 162 -2.26 -0.56 3.48
N ALA A 163 -1.21 -0.94 4.21
CA ALA A 163 -1.33 -1.26 5.63
C ALA A 163 -0.49 -0.29 6.47
N SER A 164 0.74 -0.05 6.01
CA SER A 164 1.78 0.76 6.59
C SER A 164 2.09 2.13 5.98
N LEU A 165 2.87 2.93 6.72
CA LEU A 165 3.76 3.96 6.18
C LEU A 165 5.02 3.38 5.49
N VAL A 166 5.31 2.09 5.71
CA VAL A 166 6.42 1.38 5.06
C VAL A 166 6.19 1.24 3.56
N GLU A 167 4.94 1.04 3.13
CA GLU A 167 4.59 0.79 1.72
C GLU A 167 4.87 2.01 0.84
N PRO A 168 4.45 3.25 1.18
CA PRO A 168 4.88 4.43 0.44
C PRO A 168 6.41 4.61 0.38
N LEU A 169 7.13 4.35 1.48
CA LEU A 169 8.60 4.43 1.51
C LEU A 169 9.25 3.35 0.62
N TYR A 170 8.71 2.14 0.67
CA TYR A 170 9.16 1.01 -0.13
C TYR A 170 8.98 1.29 -1.62
N LEU A 171 7.76 1.68 -2.01
CA LEU A 171 7.42 1.97 -3.39
C LEU A 171 8.19 3.19 -3.92
N SER A 172 8.43 4.21 -3.09
CA SER A 172 9.22 5.37 -3.49
C SER A 172 10.69 5.04 -3.79
N TYR A 173 11.35 4.22 -2.97
CA TYR A 173 12.73 3.83 -3.30
C TYR A 173 12.82 2.85 -4.47
N ARG A 174 11.80 2.01 -4.68
CA ARG A 174 11.80 0.99 -5.75
C ARG A 174 11.39 1.51 -7.12
N LEU A 175 10.41 2.41 -7.16
CA LEU A 175 9.76 2.82 -8.41
C LEU A 175 9.87 4.32 -8.70
N SER A 176 10.19 5.13 -7.69
CA SER A 176 10.01 6.60 -7.73
C SER A 176 8.68 6.99 -8.39
N PRO A 177 7.53 6.48 -7.89
CA PRO A 177 6.25 6.60 -8.54
C PRO A 177 5.64 7.97 -8.30
N GLN A 178 4.65 8.30 -9.11
CA GLN A 178 3.69 9.34 -8.79
C GLN A 178 2.52 8.71 -8.06
N PHE A 179 2.30 9.14 -6.82
CA PHE A 179 1.23 8.58 -6.01
C PHE A 179 -0.11 9.23 -6.31
N VAL A 180 -1.17 8.46 -6.08
CA VAL A 180 -2.55 8.87 -6.30
C VAL A 180 -3.35 8.59 -5.04
N LEU A 181 -4.10 9.59 -4.57
CA LEU A 181 -5.04 9.45 -3.46
C LEU A 181 -6.46 9.30 -3.98
N LEU A 182 -7.24 8.48 -3.28
CA LEU A 182 -8.69 8.36 -3.43
C LEU A 182 -9.39 9.25 -2.42
N HIS A 183 -10.41 9.95 -2.89
CA HIS A 183 -11.19 10.90 -2.09
C HIS A 183 -12.53 10.32 -1.63
N GLU A 184 -13.04 10.81 -0.49
CA GLU A 184 -14.32 10.38 0.10
C GLU A 184 -15.51 10.59 -0.83
N GLU A 185 -15.57 11.73 -1.50
CA GLU A 185 -16.65 12.07 -2.44
C GLU A 185 -16.39 11.51 -3.85
N GLY A 186 -15.37 10.66 -4.00
CA GLY A 186 -14.97 10.03 -5.25
C GLY A 186 -13.89 10.81 -6.01
N GLY A 187 -13.32 10.10 -6.99
CA GLY A 187 -12.24 10.61 -7.84
C GLY A 187 -10.84 10.46 -7.23
N PHE A 188 -9.87 10.94 -7.99
CA PHE A 188 -8.45 10.77 -7.77
C PHE A 188 -7.73 12.13 -7.73
N SER A 189 -6.65 12.22 -6.97
CA SER A 189 -5.72 13.35 -7.02
C SER A 189 -4.28 12.86 -7.01
N PHE A 190 -3.41 13.57 -7.74
CA PHE A 190 -1.98 13.33 -7.64
C PHE A 190 -1.47 13.82 -6.30
N CYS A 191 -0.53 13.08 -5.74
CA CYS A 191 -0.02 13.30 -4.41
C CYS A 191 1.50 13.14 -4.37
N SER A 192 2.16 14.01 -3.60
CA SER A 192 3.59 13.87 -3.33
C SER A 192 3.84 12.77 -2.30
N LEU A 193 5.07 12.24 -2.24
CA LEU A 193 5.48 11.28 -1.22
C LEU A 193 5.13 11.79 0.20
N TRP A 194 5.42 13.06 0.49
CA TRP A 194 5.16 13.68 1.78
C TRP A 194 3.67 13.68 2.15
N ALA A 195 2.81 13.96 1.17
CA ALA A 195 1.38 13.98 1.40
C ALA A 195 0.82 12.55 1.55
N VAL A 196 1.37 11.55 0.85
CA VAL A 196 1.03 10.13 1.10
C VAL A 196 1.54 9.65 2.46
N LEU A 197 2.72 10.05 2.89
CA LEU A 197 3.24 9.72 4.22
C LEU A 197 2.37 10.35 5.32
N LYS A 198 1.95 11.61 5.14
CA LYS A 198 0.98 12.25 6.03
C LYS A 198 -0.35 11.50 6.03
N PHE A 199 -0.85 11.11 4.86
CA PHE A 199 -2.06 10.31 4.71
C PHE A 199 -1.94 8.95 5.40
N SER A 200 -0.76 8.32 5.38
CA SER A 200 -0.51 7.06 6.08
C SER A 200 -0.61 7.16 7.60
N MET A 201 -0.59 8.36 8.17
CA MET A 201 -0.84 8.60 9.59
C MET A 201 -2.33 8.84 9.88
N GLN A 202 -3.15 9.09 8.86
CA GLN A 202 -4.60 9.31 8.99
C GLN A 202 -5.35 7.98 8.84
N PHE A 203 -6.57 7.91 9.40
CA PHE A 203 -7.44 6.71 9.33
C PHE A 203 -8.68 6.94 8.47
N ARG A 204 -8.73 8.05 7.73
CA ARG A 204 -9.85 8.44 6.88
C ARG A 204 -9.37 8.59 5.44
N LEU A 205 -10.30 8.51 4.48
CA LEU A 205 -10.00 8.84 3.08
C LEU A 205 -9.65 10.33 2.97
N ALA A 206 -9.09 10.73 1.83
CA ALA A 206 -8.81 12.13 1.60
C ALA A 206 -10.15 12.92 1.54
N PRO A 207 -10.30 14.00 2.30
CA PRO A 207 -11.56 14.75 2.33
C PRO A 207 -11.84 15.44 0.98
N GLY A 208 -13.12 15.69 0.70
CA GLY A 208 -13.58 16.42 -0.48
C GLY A 208 -13.60 15.58 -1.75
N LYS A 209 -13.53 16.26 -2.91
CA LYS A 209 -13.56 15.66 -4.26
C LYS A 209 -12.17 15.58 -4.87
N GLY A 210 -11.89 14.47 -5.55
CA GLY A 210 -10.68 14.32 -6.34
C GLY A 210 -10.65 15.30 -7.53
N ALA A 211 -9.44 15.68 -7.95
CA ALA A 211 -9.24 16.52 -9.12
C ALA A 211 -9.67 15.83 -10.43
N PHE A 212 -9.57 14.50 -10.47
CA PHE A 212 -9.94 13.67 -11.62
C PHE A 212 -11.08 12.75 -11.22
N ARG A 213 -12.21 12.81 -11.94
CA ARG A 213 -13.37 11.98 -11.60
C ARG A 213 -13.14 10.49 -11.88
N SER A 214 -12.40 10.18 -12.95
CA SER A 214 -12.29 8.85 -13.53
C SER A 214 -10.83 8.40 -13.64
N LEU A 215 -10.58 7.10 -13.66
CA LEU A 215 -9.22 6.56 -13.85
C LEU A 215 -8.67 6.95 -15.22
N SER A 216 -9.52 6.92 -16.25
CA SER A 216 -9.15 7.36 -17.61
C SER A 216 -8.68 8.82 -17.64
N ALA A 217 -9.38 9.73 -16.94
CA ALA A 217 -9.02 11.14 -16.87
C ALA A 217 -7.68 11.36 -16.14
N LEU A 218 -7.45 10.61 -15.05
CA LEU A 218 -6.19 10.62 -14.33
C LEU A 218 -5.02 10.18 -15.23
N MET A 219 -5.20 9.09 -15.99
CA MET A 219 -4.16 8.57 -16.88
C MET A 219 -3.84 9.53 -18.02
N LEU A 220 -4.85 10.16 -18.63
CA LEU A 220 -4.64 11.17 -19.66
C LEU A 220 -3.90 12.40 -19.10
N ALA A 221 -4.22 12.82 -17.88
CA ALA A 221 -3.51 13.90 -17.21
C ALA A 221 -2.05 13.53 -16.90
N HIS A 222 -1.79 12.28 -16.49
CA HIS A 222 -0.45 11.78 -16.26
C HIS A 222 0.39 11.78 -17.53
N GLU A 223 -0.15 11.28 -18.64
CA GLU A 223 0.54 11.25 -19.93
C GLU A 223 0.87 12.67 -20.43
N LYS A 224 -0.03 13.64 -20.20
CA LYS A 224 0.20 15.03 -20.60
C LYS A 224 1.28 15.72 -19.78
N ASN A 225 1.33 15.44 -18.47
CA ASN A 225 2.16 16.19 -17.52
C ASN A 225 3.46 15.46 -17.15
N SER A 226 3.64 14.21 -17.56
CA SER A 226 4.72 13.35 -17.09
C SER A 226 5.15 12.33 -18.13
N SER A 227 6.29 11.67 -17.89
CA SER A 227 6.73 10.61 -18.78
C SER A 227 5.91 9.32 -18.54
N PRO A 228 5.54 8.58 -19.60
CA PRO A 228 4.86 7.28 -19.46
C PRO A 228 5.69 6.23 -18.71
N ARG A 229 7.01 6.47 -18.57
CA ARG A 229 7.91 5.61 -17.80
C ARG A 229 7.71 5.73 -16.30
N ILE A 230 7.14 6.84 -15.82
CA ILE A 230 6.88 7.07 -14.40
C ILE A 230 5.64 6.26 -14.02
N PRO A 231 5.76 5.26 -13.14
CA PRO A 231 4.62 4.45 -12.75
C PRO A 231 3.68 5.24 -11.82
N LEU A 232 2.38 5.02 -12.00
CA LEU A 232 1.36 5.48 -11.08
C LEU A 232 1.16 4.45 -9.99
N VAL A 233 1.17 4.88 -8.73
CA VAL A 233 0.81 4.02 -7.60
C VAL A 233 -0.53 4.47 -7.04
N ILE A 234 -1.48 3.55 -6.98
CA ILE A 234 -2.81 3.76 -6.41
C ILE A 234 -3.00 2.74 -5.29
N PHE A 235 -3.54 3.21 -4.16
CA PHE A 235 -3.96 2.37 -3.05
C PHE A 235 -5.47 2.19 -3.11
N PRO A 236 -5.98 1.21 -3.87
CA PRO A 236 -7.40 1.16 -4.23
C PRO A 236 -8.33 0.88 -3.04
N GLU A 237 -7.79 0.35 -1.93
CA GLU A 237 -8.51 0.17 -0.67
C GLU A 237 -8.98 1.50 -0.05
N GLY A 238 -8.34 2.63 -0.40
CA GLY A 238 -8.65 3.96 0.14
C GLY A 238 -8.35 4.14 1.64
N GLN A 239 -8.13 3.05 2.38
CA GLN A 239 -7.84 3.03 3.81
C GLN A 239 -6.73 2.03 4.13
N LYS A 240 -6.20 2.12 5.35
CA LYS A 240 -5.22 1.17 5.86
C LYS A 240 -5.89 -0.14 6.28
N SER A 241 -5.44 -1.25 5.72
CA SER A 241 -5.76 -2.57 6.26
C SER A 241 -4.93 -2.87 7.51
N ASN A 242 -5.41 -3.84 8.30
CA ASN A 242 -4.68 -4.37 9.45
C ASN A 242 -3.58 -5.38 9.05
N GLY A 243 -3.32 -5.57 7.75
CA GLY A 243 -2.35 -6.54 7.22
C GLY A 243 -2.73 -8.01 7.43
N THR A 244 -3.93 -8.32 7.91
CA THR A 244 -4.42 -9.70 8.04
C THR A 244 -5.25 -10.13 6.83
N CYS A 245 -6.01 -9.19 6.25
CA CYS A 245 -6.72 -9.36 4.99
C CYS A 245 -6.59 -8.09 4.14
N ILE A 246 -6.68 -8.26 2.83
CA ILE A 246 -6.75 -7.15 1.86
C ILE A 246 -8.21 -6.71 1.79
N LEU A 247 -8.47 -5.39 1.85
CA LEU A 247 -9.83 -4.89 1.70
C LEU A 247 -10.26 -5.00 0.24
N GLN A 248 -11.50 -5.45 0.05
CA GLN A 248 -12.10 -5.50 -1.27
C GLN A 248 -12.44 -4.09 -1.72
N TRP A 249 -12.15 -3.79 -2.98
CA TRP A 249 -12.50 -2.54 -3.62
C TRP A 249 -13.23 -2.86 -4.93
N THR A 250 -14.24 -2.05 -5.24
CA THR A 250 -15.09 -2.25 -6.43
C THR A 250 -14.72 -1.24 -7.50
N ALA A 251 -14.67 -1.69 -8.75
CA ALA A 251 -14.77 -0.76 -9.87
C ALA A 251 -16.11 -0.01 -9.80
N ALA A 252 -16.14 1.22 -10.31
CA ALA A 252 -17.37 1.99 -10.40
C ALA A 252 -18.28 1.33 -11.45
N GLU A 253 -19.03 0.31 -11.04
CA GLU A 253 -20.15 -0.27 -11.80
C GLU A 253 -21.34 -0.47 -10.86
N GLY A 254 -22.31 0.44 -10.97
CA GLY A 254 -23.72 0.20 -10.68
C GLY A 254 -24.06 -0.50 -9.35
N GLY A 255 -23.71 0.11 -8.21
CA GLY A 255 -24.34 -0.24 -6.93
C GLY A 255 -25.83 0.09 -6.97
N ALA A 256 -26.68 -0.94 -7.02
CA ALA A 256 -28.12 -0.85 -7.08
C ALA A 256 -28.73 -0.05 -5.90
N GLY A 257 -29.09 1.20 -6.18
CA GLY A 257 -29.97 2.05 -5.39
C GLY A 257 -30.50 3.14 -6.32
N ARG A 258 -31.82 3.17 -6.55
CA ARG A 258 -32.49 3.83 -7.68
C ARG A 258 -32.39 5.38 -7.70
N GLU A 259 -31.68 6.01 -6.77
CA GLU A 259 -31.64 7.47 -6.59
C GLU A 259 -30.27 8.12 -6.86
N ASP A 260 -29.15 7.39 -6.95
CA ASP A 260 -27.80 7.97 -7.10
C ASP A 260 -27.24 7.92 -8.55
N ARG A 261 -28.10 8.07 -9.58
CA ARG A 261 -27.68 7.97 -11.00
C ARG A 261 -26.71 9.06 -11.47
N GLU A 262 -26.57 10.17 -10.76
CA GLU A 262 -25.61 11.24 -11.10
C GLU A 262 -24.19 11.03 -10.51
N LYS A 263 -24.01 10.08 -9.58
CA LYS A 263 -22.70 9.74 -8.99
C LYS A 263 -21.94 8.63 -9.74
N VAL A 264 -22.51 8.12 -10.84
CA VAL A 264 -22.13 6.84 -11.47
C VAL A 264 -20.79 6.88 -12.23
N ASP A 265 -20.25 8.05 -12.55
CA ASP A 265 -19.04 8.17 -13.39
C ASP A 265 -17.74 8.44 -12.60
N ALA A 266 -17.77 8.38 -11.27
CA ALA A 266 -16.61 8.67 -10.42
C ALA A 266 -15.96 7.37 -9.88
N GLY A 267 -14.70 7.11 -10.23
CA GLY A 267 -13.92 6.00 -9.69
C GLY A 267 -13.15 5.20 -10.74
N PHE A 268 -12.98 3.90 -10.51
CA PHE A 268 -12.26 3.02 -11.41
C PHE A 268 -13.16 2.57 -12.57
N ASP A 269 -13.02 3.22 -13.73
CA ASP A 269 -13.78 2.91 -14.95
C ASP A 269 -13.32 1.58 -15.53
N THR A 270 -14.26 0.69 -15.86
CA THR A 270 -13.95 -0.65 -16.40
C THR A 270 -13.27 -0.59 -17.76
N ALA A 271 -13.62 0.39 -18.60
CA ALA A 271 -12.91 0.64 -19.86
C ALA A 271 -11.42 0.97 -19.65
N ALA A 272 -11.07 1.73 -18.61
CA ALA A 272 -9.69 2.07 -18.28
C ALA A 272 -8.94 0.85 -17.74
N LEU A 273 -9.58 0.04 -16.89
CA LEU A 273 -9.00 -1.19 -16.37
C LEU A 273 -8.78 -2.24 -17.48
N HIS A 274 -9.72 -2.41 -18.40
CA HIS A 274 -9.55 -3.24 -19.59
C HIS A 274 -8.45 -2.71 -20.51
N ALA A 275 -8.36 -1.40 -20.70
CA ALA A 275 -7.27 -0.80 -21.47
C ALA A 275 -5.92 -1.03 -20.79
N LEU A 276 -5.86 -1.17 -19.47
CA LEU A 276 -4.64 -1.42 -18.72
C LEU A 276 -4.28 -2.91 -18.58
N ASP A 277 -5.08 -3.82 -19.13
CA ASP A 277 -4.83 -5.27 -19.02
C ASP A 277 -3.43 -5.63 -19.55
N GLY A 278 -2.70 -6.44 -18.78
CA GLY A 278 -1.28 -6.72 -19.00
C GLY A 278 -0.30 -5.58 -18.69
N ARG A 279 -0.74 -4.46 -18.09
CA ARG A 279 0.11 -3.32 -17.65
C ARG A 279 -0.14 -2.86 -16.21
N ILE A 280 -1.02 -3.56 -15.50
CA ILE A 280 -1.24 -3.41 -14.08
C ILE A 280 -0.33 -4.39 -13.34
N ALA A 281 0.44 -3.91 -12.37
CA ALA A 281 0.92 -4.78 -11.30
C ALA A 281 0.02 -4.65 -10.08
N GLU A 282 -0.44 -5.79 -9.58
CA GLU A 282 -1.24 -5.88 -8.37
C GLU A 282 -0.36 -6.32 -7.20
N VAL A 283 0.11 -5.36 -6.40
CA VAL A 283 0.87 -5.54 -5.16
C VAL A 283 -0.10 -5.78 -4.00
N GLY A 284 -0.72 -6.95 -3.99
CA GLY A 284 -1.47 -7.41 -2.83
C GLY A 284 -2.84 -6.75 -2.79
N CYS A 285 -3.48 -6.61 -3.94
CA CYS A 285 -4.84 -6.09 -4.06
C CYS A 285 -5.80 -7.20 -4.48
N LEU A 286 -7.07 -7.07 -4.10
CA LEU A 286 -8.17 -7.92 -4.57
C LEU A 286 -9.11 -7.09 -5.43
N TYR A 287 -9.11 -7.31 -6.74
CA TYR A 287 -10.08 -6.72 -7.66
C TYR A 287 -11.24 -7.69 -7.93
N THR A 288 -12.48 -7.22 -7.79
CA THR A 288 -13.68 -7.96 -8.22
C THR A 288 -14.50 -7.08 -9.15
N SER A 289 -14.44 -7.32 -10.46
CA SER A 289 -15.46 -6.81 -11.38
C SER A 289 -16.75 -7.60 -11.18
N LEU A 290 -17.84 -6.93 -10.80
CA LEU A 290 -19.16 -7.52 -10.74
C LEU A 290 -19.70 -7.61 -12.17
N LEU A 291 -19.66 -8.80 -12.74
CA LEU A 291 -20.46 -9.19 -13.91
C LEU A 291 -21.95 -8.99 -13.58
N ALA A 292 -22.47 -7.79 -13.84
CA ALA A 292 -23.91 -7.53 -13.87
C ALA A 292 -24.45 -7.80 -15.28
N SER A 293 -24.94 -9.02 -15.51
CA SER A 293 -26.18 -9.35 -16.24
C SER A 293 -26.08 -10.69 -16.97
N GLY A 294 -26.95 -11.65 -16.63
CA GLY A 294 -27.45 -12.61 -17.61
C GLY A 294 -27.55 -14.08 -17.20
N LYS A 295 -28.69 -14.42 -16.57
CA LYS A 295 -29.40 -15.72 -16.56
C LYS A 295 -28.87 -16.86 -15.68
N ALA A 296 -29.82 -17.34 -14.86
CA ALA A 296 -29.80 -18.60 -14.16
C ALA A 296 -29.49 -19.77 -15.11
N GLY A 297 -28.59 -20.66 -14.68
CA GLY A 297 -28.39 -21.98 -15.28
C GLY A 297 -26.98 -22.23 -15.82
N SER A 298 -26.22 -23.02 -15.05
CA SER A 298 -24.95 -23.69 -15.37
C SER A 298 -23.63 -22.93 -15.09
N PRO A 299 -22.61 -23.63 -14.52
CA PRO A 299 -21.31 -23.06 -14.23
C PRO A 299 -20.42 -23.24 -15.45
N SER A 300 -20.11 -22.18 -16.20
CA SER A 300 -18.99 -22.28 -17.15
C SER A 300 -18.25 -20.95 -17.36
N ARG A 301 -16.93 -21.10 -17.26
CA ARG A 301 -15.84 -20.18 -17.65
C ARG A 301 -15.62 -18.92 -16.82
N ALA A 302 -14.84 -19.15 -15.76
CA ALA A 302 -14.03 -18.16 -15.07
C ALA A 302 -13.20 -17.30 -16.05
N VAL A 303 -13.34 -15.99 -15.88
CA VAL A 303 -12.62 -14.89 -16.56
C VAL A 303 -11.16 -14.83 -16.06
N PRO A 304 -10.16 -14.42 -16.86
CA PRO A 304 -8.74 -14.49 -16.47
C PRO A 304 -8.39 -13.42 -15.42
N TYR A 305 -7.59 -13.80 -14.42
CA TYR A 305 -7.20 -12.96 -13.26
C TYR A 305 -5.69 -12.69 -13.27
N GLY A 306 -5.28 -11.49 -12.87
CA GLY A 306 -3.89 -11.13 -12.56
C GLY A 306 -3.42 -11.60 -11.18
N LEU A 307 -2.11 -11.47 -10.90
CA LEU A 307 -1.45 -12.04 -9.71
C LEU A 307 -1.21 -11.02 -8.59
N PRO A 308 -1.89 -11.14 -7.43
CA PRO A 308 -1.58 -10.34 -6.26
C PRO A 308 -0.31 -10.80 -5.51
N HIS A 309 0.56 -9.87 -5.09
CA HIS A 309 1.78 -10.14 -4.30
C HIS A 309 1.89 -9.31 -3.00
N THR A 310 2.52 -9.81 -1.93
CA THR A 310 2.56 -9.07 -0.64
C THR A 310 3.95 -8.95 -0.07
N VAL A 311 4.23 -7.77 0.49
CA VAL A 311 5.47 -7.46 1.19
C VAL A 311 5.34 -7.91 2.66
N ARG A 312 6.15 -8.88 3.08
CA ARG A 312 6.25 -9.26 4.50
C ARG A 312 7.37 -8.46 5.17
N ARG A 313 7.11 -7.99 6.39
CA ARG A 313 8.11 -7.38 7.26
C ARG A 313 8.76 -8.46 8.12
N ARG A 314 10.09 -8.42 8.24
CA ARG A 314 10.83 -9.08 9.31
C ARG A 314 11.55 -8.02 10.11
#